data_AF-A0A1I1NLY9-F1
#
_entry.id   AF-A0A1I1NLY9-F1
#
_cell.length_a   1.000
_cell.length_b   1.000
_cell.length_c   1.000
_cell.angle_alpha   90.00
_cell.angle_beta   90.00
_cell.angle_gamma   90.00
#
_symmetry.space_group_name_H-M   'P 1'
#
loop_
_entity.id
_entity.type
_entity.pdbx_description
1 polymer ?
#
loop_
_entity_poly.entity_id
_entity_poly.type
_entity_poly.pdbx_seq_one_letter_code
_entity_poly.pdbx_strand_id
1 'polypeptide(L)'
;MITQTINSNILTSSISTNKPIILTTLYYTVVLNLFFLSSSGHPFVSTEQYKVIFLCSVPLFLSFLILFIFTLFLFDETFKPHLISKYLILSLLFYIGINDSLISNYVTIENTFPPSSASTLSYFNKELTTYFICIGLLPSLIFSYIKIHHQPIIKEVRQRYRFIITAMFGFILVVQTWGLLL
;
A
#
# COMPACT_ATOMS: atom_id res chain seq x y z
N MET A 1 23.68 -39.38 -5.54
CA MET A 1 22.26 -39.50 -5.89
C MET A 1 21.30 -39.02 -4.78
N ILE A 2 21.75 -38.15 -3.85
CA ILE A 2 20.94 -37.64 -2.71
C ILE A 2 20.80 -36.10 -2.77
N THR A 3 21.65 -35.40 -3.53
CA THR A 3 21.68 -33.94 -3.62
C THR A 3 20.72 -33.33 -4.66
N GLN A 4 20.06 -34.13 -5.51
CA GLN A 4 19.10 -33.63 -6.50
C GLN A 4 17.65 -33.58 -6.00
N THR A 5 17.32 -34.27 -4.90
CA THR A 5 15.93 -34.44 -4.43
C THR A 5 15.44 -33.30 -3.53
N ILE A 6 16.35 -32.48 -3.00
CA ILE A 6 15.99 -31.40 -2.05
C ILE A 6 15.66 -30.09 -2.79
N ASN A 7 16.15 -29.91 -4.02
CA ASN A 7 16.02 -28.63 -4.73
C ASN A 7 14.75 -28.46 -5.58
N SER A 8 13.95 -29.52 -5.77
CA SER A 8 12.73 -29.46 -6.61
C SER A 8 11.45 -29.15 -5.83
N ASN A 9 11.41 -29.37 -4.52
CA ASN A 9 10.17 -29.21 -3.73
C ASN A 9 9.93 -27.79 -3.20
N ILE A 10 10.97 -26.95 -3.16
CA ILE A 10 10.82 -25.53 -2.76
C ILE A 10 10.39 -24.68 -3.98
N LEU A 11 10.87 -25.03 -5.18
CA LEU A 11 10.60 -24.31 -6.43
C LEU A 11 9.24 -24.68 -7.09
N THR A 12 8.56 -25.73 -6.62
CA THR A 12 7.27 -26.20 -7.16
C THR A 12 6.09 -25.95 -6.22
N SER A 13 6.27 -25.15 -5.16
CA SER A 13 5.12 -24.71 -4.37
C SER A 13 4.31 -23.74 -5.24
N SER A 14 3.18 -24.21 -5.76
CA SER A 14 2.24 -23.39 -6.51
C SER A 14 1.81 -22.23 -5.61
N ILE A 15 2.38 -21.06 -5.87
CA ILE A 15 2.01 -19.83 -5.18
C ILE A 15 0.58 -19.50 -5.63
N SER A 16 -0.39 -19.84 -4.80
CA SER A 16 -1.78 -19.41 -4.94
C SER A 16 -1.83 -17.88 -5.06
N THR A 17 -2.74 -17.38 -5.90
CA THR A 17 -3.07 -15.96 -6.16
C THR A 17 -3.20 -15.11 -4.89
N ASN A 18 -3.42 -15.72 -3.73
CA ASN A 18 -3.59 -15.06 -2.44
C ASN A 18 -2.30 -14.49 -1.82
N LYS A 19 -1.16 -15.14 -2.03
CA LYS A 19 0.13 -14.67 -1.47
C LYS A 19 0.54 -13.30 -2.01
N PRO A 20 0.49 -13.02 -3.32
CA PRO A 20 0.82 -11.69 -3.82
C PRO A 20 -0.18 -10.64 -3.32
N ILE A 21 -1.46 -10.97 -3.13
CA ILE A 21 -2.45 -10.03 -2.57
C ILE A 21 -2.03 -9.60 -1.17
N ILE A 22 -1.78 -10.56 -0.27
CA ILE A 22 -1.38 -10.28 1.11
C ILE A 22 -0.07 -9.48 1.16
N LEU A 23 0.93 -9.89 0.37
CA LEU A 23 2.23 -9.22 0.33
C LEU A 23 2.09 -7.77 -0.17
N THR A 24 1.29 -7.57 -1.21
CA THR A 24 1.03 -6.23 -1.76
C THR A 24 0.29 -5.39 -0.72
N THR A 25 -0.74 -5.92 -0.05
CA THR A 25 -1.47 -5.21 1.00
C THR A 25 -0.52 -4.77 2.11
N LEU A 26 0.33 -5.67 2.63
CA LEU A 26 1.27 -5.35 3.70
C LEU A 26 2.27 -4.26 3.29
N TYR A 27 2.84 -4.37 2.08
CA TYR A 27 3.74 -3.35 1.55
C TYR A 27 3.03 -1.99 1.42
N TYR A 28 1.80 -2.00 0.91
CA TYR A 28 1.01 -0.79 0.70
C TYR A 28 0.65 -0.12 2.03
N THR A 29 0.27 -0.89 3.05
CA THR A 29 -0.03 -0.34 4.38
C THR A 29 1.22 0.20 5.06
N VAL A 30 2.29 -0.59 5.14
CA VAL A 30 3.43 -0.27 6.01
C VAL A 30 4.39 0.71 5.36
N VAL A 31 4.71 0.52 4.08
CA VAL A 31 5.72 1.33 3.38
C VAL A 31 5.08 2.55 2.75
N LEU A 32 4.07 2.33 1.89
CA LEU A 32 3.47 3.42 1.11
C LEU A 32 2.50 4.31 1.90
N ASN A 33 2.01 3.88 3.06
CA ASN A 33 1.17 4.70 3.93
C ASN A 33 1.85 5.07 5.26
N LEU A 34 3.17 4.91 5.39
CA LEU A 34 3.90 5.27 6.61
C LEU A 34 3.68 6.73 7.03
N PHE A 35 3.62 7.67 6.08
CA PHE A 35 3.31 9.08 6.34
C PHE A 35 1.92 9.26 6.96
N PHE A 36 0.91 8.59 6.41
CA PHE A 36 -0.44 8.60 6.99
C PHE A 36 -0.46 7.98 8.39
N LEU A 37 0.29 6.89 8.61
CA LEU A 37 0.42 6.25 9.92
C LEU A 37 1.13 7.13 10.94
N SER A 38 2.17 7.88 10.55
CA SER A 38 2.85 8.82 11.44
C SER A 38 1.98 10.04 11.78
N SER A 39 1.24 10.56 10.80
CA SER A 39 0.40 11.76 11.00
C SER A 39 -0.88 11.45 11.78
N SER A 40 -1.47 10.26 11.62
CA SER A 40 -2.68 9.84 12.34
C SER A 40 -2.47 9.64 13.86
N GLY A 41 -1.24 9.38 14.30
CA GLY A 41 -0.91 9.25 15.73
C GLY A 41 -0.77 10.57 16.47
N HIS A 42 -0.36 11.63 15.77
CA HIS A 42 0.04 12.90 16.38
C HIS A 42 -1.07 13.58 17.22
N PRO A 43 -2.35 13.60 16.80
CA PRO A 43 -3.42 14.24 17.58
C PRO A 43 -3.78 13.48 18.88
N PHE A 44 -3.51 12.18 18.92
CA PHE A 44 -3.89 11.33 20.05
C PHE A 44 -2.75 11.15 21.06
N VAL A 45 -1.49 11.20 20.63
CA VAL A 45 -0.35 11.14 21.56
C VAL A 45 -0.30 12.37 22.48
N SER A 46 -0.91 13.49 22.07
CA SER A 46 -1.00 14.71 22.88
C SER A 46 -2.05 14.70 24.00
N THR A 47 -2.87 13.65 24.13
CA THR A 47 -3.84 13.52 25.22
C THR A 47 -3.35 12.53 26.28
N GLU A 48 -3.44 12.89 27.57
CA GLU A 48 -2.91 12.09 28.69
C GLU A 48 -3.56 10.70 28.86
N GLN A 49 -4.65 10.41 28.15
CA GLN A 49 -5.40 9.15 28.22
C GLN A 49 -5.23 8.26 26.98
N TYR A 50 -4.22 8.49 26.15
CA TYR A 50 -4.09 7.73 24.90
C TYR A 50 -3.62 6.29 25.16
N LYS A 51 -4.35 5.33 24.59
CA LYS A 51 -4.04 3.90 24.70
C LYS A 51 -3.19 3.49 23.50
N VAL A 52 -1.99 2.97 23.74
CA VAL A 52 -1.06 2.45 22.70
C VAL A 52 -1.75 1.45 21.76
N ILE A 53 -2.72 0.68 22.28
CA ILE A 53 -3.50 -0.29 21.51
C ILE A 53 -4.28 0.38 20.35
N PHE A 54 -4.73 1.63 20.51
CA PHE A 54 -5.40 2.39 19.46
C PHE A 54 -4.42 2.67 18.31
N LEU A 55 -3.20 3.11 18.63
CA LEU A 55 -2.18 3.40 17.63
C LEU A 55 -1.77 2.15 16.83
N CYS A 56 -1.61 1.00 17.50
CA CYS A 56 -1.33 -0.27 16.84
C CYS A 56 -2.49 -0.78 15.97
N SER A 57 -3.73 -0.37 16.28
CA SER A 57 -4.90 -0.77 15.52
C SER A 57 -5.10 0.03 14.23
N VAL A 58 -4.49 1.21 14.08
CA VAL A 58 -4.59 2.03 12.85
C VAL A 58 -3.94 1.36 11.63
N PRO A 59 -2.70 0.81 11.69
CA PRO A 59 -2.15 0.01 10.59
C PRO A 59 -2.98 -1.22 10.24
N LEU A 60 -3.60 -1.86 11.25
CA LEU A 60 -4.48 -3.01 11.04
C LEU A 60 -5.76 -2.61 10.31
N PHE A 61 -6.40 -1.52 10.75
CA PHE A 61 -7.56 -0.93 10.09
C PHE A 61 -7.26 -0.66 8.60
N LEU A 62 -6.16 0.04 8.33
CA LEU A 62 -5.77 0.41 6.98
C LEU A 62 -5.44 -0.84 6.14
N SER A 63 -4.81 -1.85 6.74
CA SER A 63 -4.53 -3.14 6.07
C SER A 63 -5.80 -3.86 5.64
N PHE A 64 -6.83 -3.92 6.49
CA PHE A 64 -8.11 -4.54 6.13
C PHE A 64 -8.83 -3.76 5.03
N LEU A 65 -8.79 -2.43 5.07
CA LEU A 65 -9.37 -1.59 4.03
C LEU A 65 -8.68 -1.79 2.67
N ILE A 66 -7.34 -1.77 2.65
CA ILE A 66 -6.56 -2.01 1.43
C ILE A 66 -6.78 -3.44 0.91
N LEU A 67 -6.84 -4.43 1.80
CA LEU A 67 -7.12 -5.82 1.43
C LEU A 67 -8.49 -5.95 0.76
N PHE A 68 -9.51 -5.31 1.32
CA PHE A 68 -10.86 -5.28 0.75
C PHE A 68 -10.86 -4.66 -0.66
N ILE A 69 -10.24 -3.48 -0.81
CA ILE A 69 -10.11 -2.79 -2.10
C ILE A 69 -9.36 -3.66 -3.11
N PHE A 70 -8.20 -4.22 -2.73
CA PHE A 70 -7.44 -5.07 -3.65
C PHE A 70 -8.24 -6.30 -4.07
N THR A 71 -8.94 -6.94 -3.14
CA THR A 71 -9.74 -8.12 -3.48
C THR A 71 -10.87 -7.81 -4.48
N LEU A 72 -11.42 -6.59 -4.45
CA LEU A 72 -12.45 -6.09 -5.39
C LEU A 72 -11.92 -5.70 -6.77
N PHE A 73 -10.65 -5.33 -6.92
CA PHE A 73 -10.14 -4.85 -8.22
C PHE A 73 -9.27 -5.88 -8.94
N LEU A 74 -8.95 -6.99 -8.29
CA LEU A 74 -7.92 -7.91 -8.75
C LEU A 74 -8.44 -9.04 -9.67
N PHE A 75 -9.55 -8.86 -10.39
CA PHE A 75 -10.30 -9.98 -10.97
C PHE A 75 -9.61 -10.72 -12.14
N ASP A 76 -8.73 -10.06 -12.89
CA ASP A 76 -8.12 -10.62 -14.12
C ASP A 76 -6.66 -10.17 -14.31
N GLU A 77 -6.05 -10.52 -15.46
CA GLU A 77 -4.70 -10.09 -15.89
C GLU A 77 -4.49 -8.55 -15.84
N THR A 78 -5.57 -7.78 -15.76
CA THR A 78 -5.59 -6.33 -15.48
C THR A 78 -5.03 -5.97 -14.09
N PHE A 79 -4.79 -6.96 -13.22
CA PHE A 79 -4.15 -6.79 -11.92
C PHE A 79 -2.83 -6.02 -11.99
N LYS A 80 -1.96 -6.41 -12.93
CA LYS A 80 -0.61 -5.84 -13.02
C LYS A 80 -0.63 -4.32 -13.28
N PRO A 81 -1.33 -3.81 -14.32
CA PRO A 81 -1.36 -2.37 -14.56
C PRO A 81 -2.05 -1.58 -13.44
N HIS A 82 -3.09 -2.14 -12.82
CA HIS A 82 -3.76 -1.47 -11.69
C HIS A 82 -2.85 -1.37 -10.46
N LEU A 83 -2.09 -2.42 -10.17
CA LEU A 83 -1.15 -2.43 -9.06
C LEU A 83 -0.02 -1.44 -9.30
N ILE A 84 0.55 -1.42 -10.52
CA ILE A 84 1.59 -0.45 -10.89
C ILE A 84 1.07 0.98 -10.75
N SER A 85 -0.09 1.30 -11.33
CA SER A 85 -0.67 2.65 -11.24
C SER A 85 -0.85 3.10 -9.79
N LYS A 86 -1.42 2.23 -8.94
CA LYS A 86 -1.60 2.51 -7.51
C LYS A 86 -0.28 2.77 -6.80
N TYR A 87 0.75 1.96 -7.06
CA TYR A 87 2.10 2.15 -6.46
C TYR A 87 2.71 3.49 -6.86
N LEU A 88 2.61 3.88 -8.13
CA LEU A 88 3.16 5.14 -8.61
C LEU A 88 2.42 6.34 -7.99
N ILE A 89 1.08 6.31 -7.98
CA ILE A 89 0.26 7.38 -7.39
C ILE A 89 0.55 7.51 -5.90
N LEU A 90 0.57 6.41 -5.15
CA LEU A 90 0.82 6.47 -3.70
C LEU A 90 2.24 6.89 -3.36
N SER A 91 3.24 6.48 -4.16
CA SER A 91 4.62 6.93 -3.95
C SER A 91 4.75 8.44 -4.11
N LEU A 92 4.01 9.04 -5.04
CA LEU A 92 3.97 10.50 -5.21
C LEU A 92 3.26 11.17 -4.02
N LEU A 93 2.08 10.66 -3.63
CA LEU A 93 1.33 11.18 -2.49
C LEU A 93 2.15 11.11 -1.18
N PHE A 94 2.91 10.04 -0.98
CA PHE A 94 3.77 9.91 0.17
C PHE A 94 4.92 10.93 0.17
N TYR A 95 5.57 11.11 -0.97
CA TYR A 95 6.63 12.12 -1.10
C TYR A 95 6.09 13.53 -0.83
N ILE A 96 4.91 13.83 -1.36
CA ILE A 96 4.21 15.10 -1.12
C ILE A 96 3.95 15.27 0.37
N GLY A 97 3.36 14.26 1.03
CA GLY A 97 3.08 14.32 2.46
C GLY A 97 4.31 14.61 3.32
N ILE A 98 5.44 13.92 3.08
CA ILE A 98 6.68 14.18 3.84
C ILE A 98 7.22 15.60 3.59
N ASN A 99 7.08 16.09 2.36
CA ASN A 99 7.66 17.35 1.92
C ASN A 99 6.62 18.48 1.81
N ASP A 100 5.49 18.38 2.51
CA ASP A 100 4.39 19.36 2.45
C ASP A 100 4.86 20.79 2.79
N SER A 101 5.84 20.92 3.68
CA SER A 101 6.48 22.21 4.01
C SER A 101 7.29 22.80 2.85
N LEU A 102 7.97 21.96 2.06
CA LEU A 102 8.68 22.39 0.86
C LEU A 102 7.69 22.82 -0.22
N ILE A 103 6.64 22.04 -0.47
CA ILE A 103 5.63 22.33 -1.49
C ILE A 103 4.88 23.62 -1.16
N SER A 104 4.52 23.83 0.12
CA SER A 104 3.90 25.08 0.57
C SER A 104 4.81 26.30 0.34
N ASN A 105 6.11 26.17 0.56
CA ASN A 105 7.07 27.25 0.27
C ASN A 105 7.15 27.57 -1.24
N TYR A 106 7.17 26.57 -2.11
CA TYR A 106 7.16 26.78 -3.58
C TYR A 106 5.85 27.43 -4.07
N VAL A 107 4.71 26.95 -3.58
CA VAL A 107 3.38 27.54 -3.89
C VAL A 107 3.33 29.00 -3.44
N THR A 108 3.91 29.33 -2.28
CA THR A 108 3.90 30.70 -1.74
C THR A 108 4.78 31.65 -2.55
N ILE A 109 5.91 31.19 -3.07
CA ILE A 109 6.85 32.01 -3.86
C ILE A 109 6.32 32.31 -5.26
N GLU A 110 5.51 31.43 -5.84
CA GLU A 110 5.10 31.51 -7.25
C GLU A 110 3.59 31.75 -7.48
N ASN A 111 2.85 32.26 -6.48
CA ASN A 111 1.42 32.61 -6.54
C ASN A 111 1.04 33.71 -7.58
N THR A 112 1.88 33.95 -8.59
CA THR A 112 1.52 34.63 -9.83
C THR A 112 0.82 33.65 -10.76
N PHE A 113 -0.51 33.72 -10.82
CA PHE A 113 -1.29 32.99 -11.82
C PHE A 113 -1.13 33.66 -13.19
N PRO A 114 -0.88 32.90 -14.28
CA PRO A 114 -0.74 31.44 -14.34
C PRO A 114 0.68 30.95 -13.95
N PRO A 115 0.80 29.76 -13.34
CA PRO A 115 2.09 29.16 -13.05
C PRO A 115 2.85 28.92 -14.36
N SER A 116 4.09 29.40 -14.42
CA SER A 116 4.94 29.15 -15.59
C SER A 116 5.30 27.66 -15.68
N SER A 117 5.52 27.13 -16.88
CA SER A 117 5.90 25.71 -17.04
C SER A 117 7.22 25.36 -16.32
N ALA A 118 8.11 26.34 -16.13
CA ALA A 118 9.36 26.21 -15.38
C ALA A 118 9.14 26.08 -13.86
N SER A 119 8.12 26.78 -13.36
CA SER A 119 7.64 26.80 -11.99
C SER A 119 7.12 25.40 -11.58
N THR A 120 6.28 24.79 -12.41
CA THR A 120 5.78 23.42 -12.21
C THR A 120 6.88 22.34 -12.32
N LEU A 121 7.94 22.59 -13.11
CA LEU A 121 9.07 21.66 -13.20
C LEU A 121 9.97 21.69 -11.96
N SER A 122 9.97 22.78 -11.20
CA SER A 122 10.79 22.90 -9.99
C SER A 122 10.36 21.92 -8.87
N TYR A 123 9.11 21.48 -8.87
CA TYR A 123 8.63 20.38 -8.02
C TYR A 123 9.28 19.03 -8.36
N PHE A 124 9.72 18.85 -9.62
CA PHE A 124 10.47 17.68 -10.08
C PHE A 124 11.96 17.82 -9.74
N ASN A 125 12.30 17.53 -8.49
CA ASN A 125 13.68 17.52 -8.03
C ASN A 125 14.30 16.10 -8.11
N LYS A 126 15.63 16.03 -7.90
CA LYS A 126 16.38 14.77 -7.91
C LYS A 126 15.92 13.82 -6.78
N GLU A 127 15.48 14.38 -5.66
CA GLU A 127 15.01 13.63 -4.49
C GLU A 127 13.66 12.94 -4.77
N LEU A 128 12.68 13.65 -5.31
CA LEU A 128 11.40 13.12 -5.82
C LEU A 128 11.66 11.99 -6.80
N THR A 129 12.54 12.22 -7.77
CA THR A 129 12.82 11.22 -8.81
C THR A 129 13.44 9.96 -8.22
N THR A 130 14.42 10.10 -7.33
CA THR A 130 15.07 8.97 -6.65
C THR A 130 14.07 8.22 -5.76
N TYR A 131 13.27 8.96 -4.99
CA TYR A 131 12.25 8.43 -4.12
C TYR A 131 11.19 7.63 -4.89
N PHE A 132 10.65 8.23 -5.95
CA PHE A 132 9.66 7.63 -6.84
C PHE A 132 10.19 6.35 -7.49
N ILE A 133 11.46 6.34 -7.92
CA ILE A 133 12.08 5.15 -8.49
C ILE A 133 12.21 4.06 -7.41
N CYS A 134 12.81 4.38 -6.26
CA CYS A 134 13.12 3.38 -5.23
C CYS A 134 11.87 2.78 -4.57
N ILE A 135 10.84 3.58 -4.30
CA ILE A 135 9.70 3.18 -3.45
C ILE A 135 8.42 2.94 -4.26
N GLY A 136 8.28 3.56 -5.43
CA GLY A 136 7.17 3.34 -6.35
C GLY A 136 7.53 2.37 -7.48
N LEU A 137 8.45 2.78 -8.36
CA LEU A 137 8.71 2.09 -9.63
C LEU A 137 9.35 0.72 -9.45
N LEU A 138 10.48 0.64 -8.73
CA LEU A 138 11.26 -0.58 -8.52
C LEU A 138 10.42 -1.70 -7.88
N PRO A 139 9.70 -1.49 -6.76
CA PRO A 139 8.82 -2.52 -6.20
C PRO A 139 7.67 -2.88 -7.15
N SER A 140 7.07 -1.92 -7.86
CA SER A 140 6.02 -2.22 -8.84
C SER A 140 6.50 -3.13 -9.97
N LEU A 141 7.74 -2.92 -10.44
CA LEU A 141 8.37 -3.76 -11.46
C LEU A 141 8.66 -5.16 -10.92
N ILE A 142 9.23 -5.26 -9.71
CA ILE A 142 9.45 -6.57 -9.04
C ILE A 142 8.15 -7.36 -8.97
N PHE A 143 7.05 -6.73 -8.55
CA PHE A 143 5.73 -7.38 -8.51
C PHE A 143 5.19 -7.76 -9.89
N SER A 144 5.47 -6.96 -10.93
CA SER A 144 5.09 -7.26 -12.32
C SER A 144 5.80 -8.50 -12.88
N TYR A 145 7.06 -8.73 -12.48
CA TYR A 145 7.85 -9.89 -12.90
C TYR A 145 7.45 -11.20 -12.21
N ILE A 146 6.66 -11.16 -11.13
CA ILE A 146 6.15 -12.37 -10.48
C ILE A 146 5.15 -13.06 -11.44
N LYS A 147 5.43 -14.32 -11.78
CA LYS A 147 4.52 -15.16 -12.57
C LYS A 147 3.38 -15.61 -11.67
N ILE A 148 2.17 -15.13 -11.97
CA ILE A 148 0.95 -15.50 -11.25
C ILE A 148 0.34 -16.68 -11.97
N HIS A 149 0.28 -17.83 -11.31
CA HIS A 149 -0.44 -18.98 -11.83
C HIS A 149 -1.91 -18.86 -11.45
N HIS A 150 -2.76 -18.53 -12.43
CA HIS A 150 -4.20 -18.46 -12.25
C HIS A 150 -4.78 -19.83 -11.92
N GLN A 151 -5.60 -19.87 -10.87
CA GLN A 151 -6.40 -21.05 -10.53
C GLN A 151 -7.68 -21.05 -11.37
N PRO A 152 -8.39 -22.19 -11.52
CA PRO A 152 -9.69 -22.17 -12.17
C PRO A 152 -10.61 -21.16 -11.50
N ILE A 153 -11.35 -20.38 -12.31
CA ILE A 153 -12.17 -19.22 -11.91
C ILE A 153 -12.99 -19.47 -10.64
N ILE A 154 -13.63 -20.63 -10.52
CA ILE A 154 -14.46 -20.99 -9.35
C ILE A 154 -13.65 -21.02 -8.04
N LYS A 155 -12.40 -21.54 -8.09
CA LYS A 155 -11.51 -21.55 -6.92
C LYS A 155 -11.05 -20.14 -6.57
N GLU A 156 -10.79 -19.29 -7.56
CA GLU A 156 -10.42 -17.89 -7.32
C GLU A 156 -11.57 -17.10 -6.71
N VAL A 157 -12.78 -17.20 -7.27
CA VAL A 157 -13.97 -16.52 -6.73
C VAL A 157 -14.23 -16.93 -5.28
N ARG A 158 -14.14 -18.23 -4.97
CA ARG A 158 -14.31 -18.71 -3.59
C ARG A 158 -13.23 -18.19 -2.65
N GLN A 159 -11.98 -18.11 -3.08
CA GLN A 159 -10.89 -17.58 -2.26
C GLN A 159 -11.08 -16.08 -2.01
N ARG A 160 -11.45 -15.32 -3.04
CA ARG A 160 -11.76 -13.88 -2.91
C ARG A 160 -12.90 -13.61 -1.95
N TYR A 161 -13.97 -14.40 -2.02
CA TYR A 161 -15.07 -14.28 -1.07
C TYR A 161 -14.59 -14.46 0.39
N ARG A 162 -13.69 -15.41 0.64
CA ARG A 162 -13.05 -15.56 1.97
C ARG A 162 -12.24 -14.32 2.36
N PHE A 163 -11.45 -13.75 1.45
CA PHE A 163 -10.70 -12.52 1.72
C PHE A 163 -11.61 -11.33 2.03
N ILE A 164 -12.71 -11.18 1.30
CA ILE A 164 -13.70 -10.13 1.55
C ILE A 164 -14.30 -10.29 2.95
N ILE A 165 -14.75 -11.50 3.32
CA ILE A 165 -15.28 -11.77 4.66
C ILE A 165 -14.23 -11.47 5.73
N THR A 166 -13.00 -11.97 5.57
CA THR A 166 -11.92 -11.73 6.53
C THR A 166 -11.60 -10.24 6.67
N ALA A 167 -11.56 -9.50 5.56
CA ALA A 167 -11.32 -8.07 5.57
C ALA A 167 -12.46 -7.30 6.25
N MET A 168 -13.71 -7.62 5.94
CA MET A 168 -14.88 -6.97 6.57
C MET A 168 -14.96 -7.29 8.06
N PHE A 169 -14.75 -8.55 8.44
CA PHE A 169 -14.76 -8.95 9.84
C PHE A 169 -13.64 -8.28 10.63
N GLY A 170 -12.41 -8.28 10.09
CA GLY A 170 -11.28 -7.58 10.70
C GLY A 170 -11.51 -6.07 10.83
N PHE A 171 -12.09 -5.45 9.80
CA PHE A 171 -12.48 -4.04 9.81
C PHE A 171 -13.47 -3.72 10.92
N ILE A 172 -14.56 -4.49 11.03
CA ILE A 172 -15.59 -4.30 12.06
C ILE A 172 -15.00 -4.47 13.46
N LEU A 173 -14.18 -5.50 13.68
CA LEU A 173 -13.52 -5.73 14.96
C LEU A 173 -12.65 -4.55 15.36
N VAL A 174 -11.82 -4.03 14.44
CA VAL A 174 -10.95 -2.88 14.74
C VAL A 174 -11.78 -1.64 15.07
N VAL A 175 -12.83 -1.34 14.28
CA VAL A 175 -13.71 -0.19 14.56
C VAL A 175 -14.41 -0.34 15.91
N GLN A 176 -14.87 -1.54 16.26
CA GLN A 176 -15.47 -1.81 17.56
C GLN A 176 -14.49 -1.59 18.71
N THR A 177 -13.21 -1.96 18.53
CA THR A 177 -12.19 -1.66 19.56
C THR A 177 -12.04 -0.16 19.77
N TRP A 178 -12.16 0.67 18.74
CA TRP A 178 -12.07 2.13 18.89
C TRP A 178 -13.18 2.70 19.76
N GLY A 179 -14.41 2.19 19.63
CA GLY A 179 -15.53 2.58 20.49
C GLY A 179 -15.38 2.17 21.96
N LEU A 180 -14.46 1.26 22.29
CA LEU A 180 -14.09 0.88 23.66
C LEU A 180 -12.86 1.64 24.19
N LEU A 181 -12.12 2.30 23.29
CA LEU A 181 -10.84 2.95 23.59
C LEU A 181 -10.97 4.47 23.69
N LEU A 182 -11.95 5.07 23.01
CA LEU A 182 -12.41 6.46 23.14
C LEU A 182 -13.39 6.60 24.32
#